data_AF-A0AAP8SVA9-F1
#
_entry.id   AF-A0AAP8SVA9-F1
#
_cell.length_a   1.000
_cell.length_b   1.000
_cell.length_c   1.000
_cell.angle_alpha   90.00
_cell.angle_beta   90.00
_cell.angle_gamma   90.00
#
_symmetry.space_group_name_H-M   'P 1'
#
loop_
_entity.id
_entity.type
_entity.pdbx_description
1 polymer ?
#
loop_
_entity_poly.entity_id
_entity_poly.type
_entity_poly.pdbx_seq_one_letter_code
_entity_poly.pdbx_strand_id
1 'polypeptide(L)'
;MIQWPCILKLDGDSELLFIDSMLTLNQELEGLIWGSADCLIDSTGQSYTIKQRGDEYLFESIEAPLSLQSVTQLIQEHEFSKAEMCLTKIQFLSVEEAIQSLQFEG
;
A
#
# COMPACT_ATOMS: atom_id res chain seq x y z
N MET A 1 12.34 8.89 -5.60
CA MET A 1 12.80 7.76 -4.77
C MET A 1 11.64 7.40 -3.86
N ILE A 2 11.32 6.11 -3.71
CA ILE A 2 10.21 5.65 -2.88
C ILE A 2 10.40 6.13 -1.44
N GLN A 3 9.37 6.73 -0.84
CA GLN A 3 9.37 7.17 0.55
C GLN A 3 8.66 6.13 1.44
N TRP A 4 9.39 5.57 2.40
CA TRP A 4 8.83 4.62 3.36
C TRP A 4 8.11 5.34 4.51
N PRO A 5 7.16 4.69 5.20
CA PRO A 5 6.58 3.38 4.88
C PRO A 5 5.68 3.42 3.62
N CYS A 6 5.38 2.26 3.08
CA CYS A 6 4.51 2.08 1.92
C CYS A 6 3.38 1.09 2.22
N ILE A 7 2.37 1.09 1.36
CA ILE A 7 1.39 0.01 1.26
C ILE A 7 1.50 -0.67 -0.09
N LEU A 8 1.47 -1.99 -0.11
CA LEU A 8 1.24 -2.78 -1.31
C LEU A 8 -0.25 -3.05 -1.41
N LYS A 9 -0.90 -2.47 -2.43
CA LYS A 9 -2.32 -2.69 -2.73
C LYS A 9 -2.44 -3.78 -3.78
N LEU A 10 -3.13 -4.86 -3.43
CA LEU A 10 -3.47 -5.94 -4.34
C LEU A 10 -4.81 -5.64 -5.06
N ASP A 11 -4.93 -6.07 -6.30
CA ASP A 11 -6.16 -5.98 -7.08
C ASP A 11 -7.10 -7.14 -6.74
N GLY A 12 -8.40 -6.86 -6.70
CA GLY A 12 -9.44 -7.86 -6.41
C GLY A 12 -9.72 -8.10 -4.92
N ASP A 13 -8.89 -7.62 -4.01
CA ASP A 13 -9.14 -7.59 -2.56
C ASP A 13 -8.99 -6.16 -2.00
N SER A 14 -9.63 -5.90 -0.87
CA SER A 14 -9.38 -4.73 -0.03
C SER A 14 -8.16 -4.93 0.89
N GLU A 15 -7.48 -6.08 0.80
CA GLU A 15 -6.23 -6.34 1.52
C GLU A 15 -5.11 -5.34 1.12
N LEU A 16 -4.46 -4.78 2.15
CA LEU A 16 -3.32 -3.91 2.06
C LEU A 16 -2.21 -4.52 2.89
N LEU A 17 -0.99 -4.53 2.35
CA LEU A 17 0.17 -5.01 3.08
C LEU A 17 1.05 -3.82 3.45
N PHE A 18 1.38 -3.71 4.74
CA PHE A 18 2.31 -2.70 5.23
C PHE A 18 3.75 -3.07 4.87
N ILE A 19 4.49 -2.14 4.29
CA ILE A 19 5.87 -2.34 3.87
C ILE A 19 6.74 -1.21 4.43
N ASP A 20 7.67 -1.56 5.32
CA ASP A 20 8.58 -0.59 5.96
C ASP A 20 9.87 -0.33 5.20
N SER A 21 10.23 -1.23 4.27
CA SER A 21 11.52 -1.22 3.60
C SER A 21 11.51 -1.99 2.29
N MET A 22 12.52 -1.72 1.46
CA MET A 22 12.73 -2.42 0.19
C MET A 22 12.96 -3.93 0.39
N LEU A 23 13.56 -4.32 1.52
CA LEU A 23 13.80 -5.73 1.84
C LEU A 23 12.48 -6.46 2.06
N THR A 24 11.61 -5.90 2.92
CA THR A 24 10.27 -6.43 3.18
C THR A 24 9.46 -6.49 1.88
N LEU A 25 9.52 -5.44 1.05
CA LEU A 25 8.84 -5.43 -0.25
C LEU A 25 9.23 -6.62 -1.14
N ASN A 26 10.53 -6.87 -1.27
CA ASN A 26 11.01 -7.98 -2.10
C ASN A 26 10.57 -9.33 -1.54
N GLN A 27 10.60 -9.51 -0.21
CA GLN A 27 10.15 -10.75 0.43
C GLN A 27 8.66 -11.01 0.17
N GLU A 28 7.82 -9.98 0.29
CA GLU A 28 6.40 -10.09 -0.02
C GLU A 28 6.18 -10.40 -1.51
N LEU A 29 6.84 -9.68 -2.42
CA LEU A 29 6.70 -9.91 -3.87
C LEU A 29 7.21 -11.27 -4.36
N GLU A 30 8.13 -11.90 -3.63
CA GLU A 30 8.58 -13.28 -3.89
C GLU A 30 7.53 -14.33 -3.44
N GLY A 31 6.78 -14.04 -2.37
CA GLY A 31 5.78 -14.93 -1.79
C GLY A 31 4.38 -14.79 -2.40
N LEU A 32 4.09 -13.66 -3.06
CA LEU A 32 2.76 -13.31 -3.56
C LEU A 32 2.60 -13.55 -5.06
N ILE A 33 1.38 -13.88 -5.46
CA ILE A 33 0.96 -13.81 -6.86
C ILE A 33 0.36 -12.43 -7.08
N TRP A 34 1.11 -11.55 -7.73
CA TRP A 34 0.70 -10.18 -8.03
C TRP A 34 0.45 -9.97 -9.53
N GLY A 35 -0.45 -9.05 -9.86
CA GLY A 35 -0.88 -8.69 -11.20
C GLY A 35 -0.45 -7.29 -11.62
N SER A 36 -0.73 -6.94 -12.87
CA SER A 36 -0.37 -5.62 -13.43
C SER A 36 -1.18 -4.45 -12.85
N ALA A 37 -2.26 -4.74 -12.13
CA ALA A 37 -3.10 -3.75 -11.46
C ALA A 37 -2.66 -3.49 -10.01
N ASP A 38 -1.74 -4.30 -9.48
CA ASP A 38 -1.18 -4.12 -8.14
C ASP A 38 -0.22 -2.93 -8.16
N CYS A 39 -0.22 -2.19 -7.05
CA CYS A 39 0.60 -0.99 -6.95
C CYS A 39 1.16 -0.80 -5.55
N LEU A 40 2.35 -0.21 -5.51
CA LEU A 40 2.96 0.28 -4.29
C LEU A 40 2.57 1.74 -4.11
N ILE A 41 2.13 2.14 -2.93
CA ILE A 41 1.83 3.54 -2.58
C ILE A 41 2.74 3.94 -1.44
N ASP A 42 3.46 5.04 -1.60
CA ASP A 42 4.46 5.50 -0.64
C ASP A 42 3.90 6.50 0.38
N SER A 43 4.70 6.91 1.37
CA SER A 43 4.27 7.81 2.46
C SER A 43 3.90 9.23 2.00
N THR A 44 4.15 9.58 0.74
CA THR A 44 3.71 10.83 0.10
C THR A 44 2.45 10.67 -0.74
N GLY A 45 1.94 9.45 -0.86
CA GLY A 45 0.82 9.07 -1.72
C GLY A 45 1.24 8.75 -3.15
N GLN A 46 2.54 8.77 -3.47
CA GLN A 46 2.99 8.44 -4.82
C GLN A 46 2.78 6.95 -5.09
N SER A 47 2.00 6.64 -6.12
CA SER A 47 1.78 5.27 -6.56
C SER A 47 2.83 4.84 -7.58
N TYR A 48 3.18 3.55 -7.56
CA TYR A 48 4.12 2.92 -8.46
C TYR A 48 3.53 1.65 -9.06
N THR A 49 3.67 1.48 -10.36
CA THR A 49 3.44 0.19 -11.02
C THR A 49 4.62 -0.73 -10.77
N ILE A 50 4.33 -2.00 -10.54
CA ILE A 50 5.34 -3.03 -10.25
C ILE A 50 5.58 -3.82 -11.52
N LYS A 51 6.84 -3.94 -11.92
CA LYS A 51 7.26 -4.76 -13.06
C LYS A 51 8.39 -5.67 -12.63
N GLN A 52 8.37 -6.90 -13.11
CA GLN A 52 9.49 -7.82 -12.92
C GLN A 52 10.35 -7.87 -14.18
N ARG A 53 11.66 -7.76 -13.99
CA ARG A 53 12.65 -7.91 -15.05
C ARG A 53 13.71 -8.92 -14.60
N GLY A 54 13.45 -10.19 -14.87
CA GLY A 54 14.28 -11.27 -14.33
C GLY A 54 14.08 -11.37 -12.82
N ASP A 55 15.17 -11.29 -12.06
CA ASP A 55 15.14 -11.40 -10.59
C ASP A 55 15.01 -10.03 -9.89
N GLU A 56 14.86 -8.93 -10.66
CA GLU A 56 14.72 -7.58 -10.12
C GLU A 56 13.31 -7.04 -10.33
N TYR A 57 12.83 -6.26 -9.36
CA TYR A 57 11.59 -5.49 -9.43
C TYR A 57 11.87 -4.03 -9.79
N LEU A 58 11.09 -3.50 -10.73
CA LEU A 58 11.13 -2.13 -11.18
C LEU A 58 9.84 -1.42 -10.77
N PHE A 59 9.97 -0.18 -10.31
CA PHE A 59 8.88 0.65 -9.83
C PHE A 59 8.80 1.91 -10.66
N GLU A 60 7.72 2.07 -11.43
CA GLU A 60 7.49 3.25 -12.26
C GLU A 60 6.37 4.09 -11.65
N SER A 61 6.68 5.36 -11.35
CA SER A 61 5.73 6.30 -10.76
C SER A 61 4.56 6.58 -11.71
N ILE A 62 3.35 6.59 -11.14
CA ILE A 62 2.13 6.99 -11.83
C ILE A 62 1.98 8.52 -11.75
N GLU A 63 1.49 9.17 -12.80
CA GLU A 63 1.53 10.64 -12.98
C GLU A 63 0.83 11.47 -11.89
N ALA A 64 0.06 10.86 -11.00
CA ALA A 64 -0.64 11.56 -9.92
C ALA A 64 -0.53 10.81 -8.58
N PRO A 65 0.01 11.46 -7.53
CA PRO A 65 -0.09 10.96 -6.17
C PRO A 65 -1.54 10.88 -5.70
N LEU A 66 -1.84 9.88 -4.89
CA LEU A 66 -3.11 9.77 -4.19
C LEU A 66 -3.22 10.84 -3.13
N SER A 67 -4.44 11.37 -2.99
CA SER A 67 -4.76 12.28 -1.89
C SER A 67 -4.82 11.53 -0.56
N LEU A 68 -4.64 12.24 0.55
CA LEU A 68 -4.88 11.72 1.90
C LEU A 68 -6.26 11.06 2.03
N GLN A 69 -7.28 11.66 1.43
CA GLN A 69 -8.64 11.10 1.43
C GLN A 69 -8.69 9.75 0.71
N SER A 70 -8.04 9.63 -0.44
CA SER A 70 -7.97 8.39 -1.20
C SER A 70 -7.25 7.29 -0.43
N VAL A 71 -6.11 7.61 0.21
CA VAL A 71 -5.38 6.63 1.03
C VAL A 71 -6.18 6.24 2.27
N THR A 72 -6.85 7.20 2.92
CA THR A 72 -7.73 6.92 4.07
C THR A 72 -8.87 5.99 3.67
N GLN A 73 -9.45 6.18 2.48
CA GLN A 73 -10.50 5.30 1.98
C GLN A 73 -9.99 3.86 1.76
N LEU A 74 -8.80 3.68 1.18
CA LEU A 74 -8.20 2.35 1.02
C LEU A 74 -8.05 1.65 2.37
N ILE A 75 -7.53 2.35 3.39
CA ILE A 75 -7.38 1.78 4.74
C ILE A 75 -8.74 1.48 5.37
N GLN A 76 -9.74 2.32 5.20
CA GLN A 76 -11.09 2.03 5.69
C GLN A 76 -11.70 0.79 5.02
N GLU A 77 -11.49 0.61 3.71
CA GLU A 77 -11.93 -0.57 2.97
C GLU A 77 -11.23 -1.84 3.47
N HIS A 78 -9.93 -1.75 3.75
CA HIS A 78 -9.12 -2.80 4.36
C HIS A 78 -9.65 -3.24 5.73
N GLU A 79 -9.81 -2.29 6.65
CA GLU A 79 -10.31 -2.55 8.00
C GLU A 79 -11.74 -3.10 7.98
N PHE A 80 -12.55 -2.65 7.03
CA PHE A 80 -13.91 -3.14 6.85
C PHE A 80 -13.93 -4.60 6.37
N SER A 81 -13.05 -4.98 5.43
CA SER A 81 -12.99 -6.36 4.93
C SER A 81 -12.56 -7.35 6.01
N LYS A 82 -11.73 -6.92 6.96
CA LYS A 82 -11.33 -7.71 8.15
C LYS A 82 -12.42 -7.86 9.21
N ALA A 83 -13.57 -7.20 9.04
CA ALA A 83 -14.67 -7.16 10.02
C ALA A 83 -14.26 -6.66 11.43
N GLU A 84 -13.11 -5.99 11.55
CA GLU A 84 -12.52 -5.65 12.85
C GLU A 84 -13.14 -4.41 13.51
N MET A 85 -13.82 -3.51 12.80
CA MET A 85 -14.76 -2.52 13.37
C MET A 85 -15.47 -1.78 12.21
N CYS A 86 -16.67 -1.23 12.45
CA CYS A 86 -17.27 -0.23 11.56
C CYS A 86 -16.52 1.11 11.69
N LEU A 87 -15.34 1.23 11.11
CA LEU A 87 -14.42 2.37 11.26
C LEU A 87 -14.69 3.52 10.27
N THR A 88 -15.95 3.85 10.01
CA THR A 88 -16.35 5.00 9.16
C THR A 88 -15.92 6.37 9.71
N LYS A 89 -15.14 6.42 10.80
CA LYS A 89 -14.64 7.64 11.46
C LYS A 89 -13.11 7.76 11.49
N ILE A 90 -12.36 6.84 10.90
CA ILE A 90 -10.91 7.01 10.80
C ILE A 90 -10.62 8.22 9.92
N GLN A 91 -9.83 9.15 10.46
CA GLN A 91 -9.30 10.31 9.77
C GLN A 91 -7.85 10.44 10.20
N PHE A 92 -6.96 10.56 9.22
CA PHE A 92 -5.53 10.78 9.43
C PHE A 92 -5.17 12.22 9.11
N LEU A 93 -4.06 12.71 9.64
CA LEU A 93 -3.53 14.05 9.37
C LEU A 93 -2.56 14.05 8.18
N SER A 94 -2.00 12.89 7.82
CA SER A 94 -1.11 12.72 6.68
C SER A 94 -1.20 11.32 6.06
N VAL A 95 -0.69 11.17 4.82
CA VAL A 95 -0.60 9.85 4.16
C VAL A 95 0.33 8.93 4.94
N GLU A 96 1.45 9.45 5.42
CA GLU A 96 2.38 8.72 6.27
C GLU A 96 1.70 8.14 7.51
N GLU A 97 0.95 8.96 8.26
CA GLU A 97 0.21 8.50 9.46
C GLU A 97 -0.84 7.44 9.10
N ALA A 98 -1.52 7.62 7.96
CA ALA A 98 -2.47 6.65 7.46
C ALA A 98 -1.80 5.29 7.22
N ILE A 99 -0.69 5.27 6.47
CA ILE A 99 0.06 4.04 6.19
C ILE A 99 0.63 3.42 7.48
N GLN A 100 1.13 4.23 8.40
CA GLN A 100 1.65 3.76 9.69
C GLN A 100 0.59 3.07 10.55
N SER A 101 -0.70 3.37 10.37
CA SER A 101 -1.76 2.71 11.13
C SER A 101 -1.81 1.19 10.89
N LEU A 102 -1.37 0.73 9.72
CA LEU A 102 -1.32 -0.69 9.34
C LEU A 102 -0.11 -1.45 9.94
N GLN A 103 0.84 -0.75 10.57
CA GLN A 103 2.10 -1.36 11.04
C GLN A 103 1.88 -2.50 12.06
N PHE A 104 0.79 -2.47 12.82
CA PHE A 104 0.55 -3.37 13.96
C PHE A 104 -0.38 -4.55 13.64
N GLU A 105 -0.72 -4.79 12.37
CA GLU A 105 -1.70 -5.79 11.95
C GLU A 105 -1.15 -7.22 11.85
N GLY A 106 -0.18 -7.58 12.71
CA GLY A 106 0.49 -8.89 12.75
C GLY A 106 -0.14 -9.92 13.68
#